data_AF-A0A9P7GD85-F1
#
_entry.id   AF-A0A9P7GD85-F1
#
_cell.length_a   1.000
_cell.length_b   1.000
_cell.length_c   1.000
_cell.angle_alpha   90.00
_cell.angle_beta   90.00
_cell.angle_gamma   90.00
#
_symmetry.space_group_name_H-M   'P 1'
#
loop_
_entity.id
_entity.type
_entity.pdbx_description
1 polymer ?
#
loop_
_entity_poly.entity_id
_entity_poly.type
_entity_poly.pdbx_seq_one_letter_code
_entity_poly.pdbx_strand_id
1 'polypeptide(L)'
;MGQKELFKEAVSFASNIDFSKSKTEDNVRYYLELQLLTVPLLIKSESVFETTIRYLGGLLSAYELSDRKYPALLQKAKEVGDKMAYAWVGSNIAEAGTLILEWSTLSKYTKNDTYRALAEGSLRQIAGLPSPFPGLAVQGINPADGQAIGGYVSWGGGSDSYFEYLLKYPRLTNTNDPLFVNTWRTAVDSSIQHLLRRSTVGEHLYTATYDAGINKFRHISSHLACFHGGNWLYGGKLLNNRTIIDSALGLIDGCWNTYESTATGIGPEGFAYISSDGNYTGIYPPPTDADLEFYSKHGFYAYAPYYILRPEVLESNFYAWRITGDTKYLDRAAKAIESFQKYLPAAVGYAGLEDVNDPLSEKIDDMESFWFGEVLKYLYLQHRGSSVQGPKREGIIWQ
;
A
#
# COMPACT_ATOMS: atom_id res chain seq x y z
N MET A 1 6.91 15.11 -13.78
CA MET A 1 8.16 14.95 -14.57
C MET A 1 8.30 15.94 -15.74
N GLY A 2 7.34 16.83 -16.01
CA GLY A 2 7.49 17.84 -17.09
C GLY A 2 7.23 17.34 -18.52
N GLN A 3 6.82 16.08 -18.68
CA GLN A 3 6.50 15.43 -19.95
C GLN A 3 5.15 15.89 -20.52
N LYS A 4 5.10 17.12 -21.04
CA LYS A 4 3.84 17.78 -21.45
C LYS A 4 3.12 17.09 -22.60
N GLU A 5 3.85 16.57 -23.60
CA GLU A 5 3.23 15.94 -24.77
C GLU A 5 2.66 14.56 -24.42
N LEU A 6 3.41 13.71 -23.70
CA LEU A 6 2.90 12.44 -23.17
C LEU A 6 1.66 12.65 -22.28
N PHE A 7 1.66 13.70 -21.46
CA PHE A 7 0.49 14.03 -20.66
C PHE A 7 -0.73 14.38 -21.51
N LYS A 8 -0.58 15.21 -22.55
CA LYS A 8 -1.69 15.55 -23.46
C LYS A 8 -2.22 14.34 -24.21
N GLU A 9 -1.33 13.45 -24.65
CA GLU A 9 -1.69 12.19 -25.31
C GLU A 9 -2.53 11.31 -24.37
N ALA A 10 -2.06 11.10 -23.14
CA ALA A 10 -2.79 10.34 -22.13
C ALA A 10 -4.15 10.96 -21.81
N VAL A 11 -4.24 12.29 -21.66
CA VAL A 11 -5.52 13.00 -21.46
C VAL A 11 -6.45 12.82 -22.66
N SER A 12 -5.93 12.91 -23.88
CA SER A 12 -6.71 12.72 -25.10
C SER A 12 -7.27 11.30 -25.17
N PHE A 13 -6.46 10.29 -24.86
CA PHE A 13 -6.92 8.90 -24.79
C PHE A 13 -7.98 8.71 -23.69
N ALA A 14 -7.68 9.11 -22.45
CA ALA A 14 -8.56 8.95 -21.30
C ALA A 14 -9.93 9.62 -21.49
N SER A 15 -9.96 10.77 -22.16
CA SER A 15 -11.20 11.52 -22.46
C SER A 15 -12.15 10.76 -23.38
N ASN A 16 -11.69 9.74 -24.10
CA ASN A 16 -12.47 8.96 -25.06
C ASN A 16 -12.79 7.53 -24.57
N ILE A 17 -12.38 7.15 -23.36
CA ILE A 17 -12.69 5.82 -22.80
C ILE A 17 -14.20 5.70 -22.56
N ASP A 18 -14.78 4.58 -22.98
CA ASP A 18 -16.17 4.20 -22.68
C ASP A 18 -16.19 3.28 -21.44
N PHE A 19 -16.34 3.89 -20.25
CA PHE A 19 -16.46 3.14 -19.00
C PHE A 19 -17.79 2.39 -18.86
N SER A 20 -18.69 2.43 -19.85
CA SER A 20 -19.92 1.63 -19.84
C SER A 20 -19.77 0.21 -20.35
N LYS A 21 -18.62 -0.11 -20.96
CA LYS A 21 -18.35 -1.42 -21.54
C LYS A 21 -16.96 -1.89 -21.14
N SER A 22 -16.90 -2.95 -20.34
CA SER A 22 -15.66 -3.73 -20.25
C SER A 22 -15.47 -4.49 -21.56
N LYS A 23 -14.26 -4.42 -22.13
CA LYS A 23 -13.87 -5.16 -23.34
C LYS A 23 -13.06 -6.41 -23.03
N THR A 24 -12.77 -6.63 -21.76
CA THR A 24 -12.08 -7.83 -21.32
C THR A 24 -13.08 -8.79 -20.71
N GLU A 25 -12.86 -10.08 -20.90
CA GLU A 25 -13.61 -11.14 -20.22
C GLU A 25 -13.12 -11.32 -18.76
N ASP A 26 -12.32 -10.36 -18.26
CA ASP A 26 -11.44 -10.56 -17.12
C ASP A 26 -12.21 -11.04 -15.90
N ASN A 27 -11.87 -12.26 -15.50
CA ASN A 27 -12.07 -12.72 -14.15
C ASN A 27 -11.10 -11.91 -13.29
N VAL A 28 -11.59 -11.07 -12.38
CA VAL A 28 -10.72 -10.52 -11.34
C VAL A 28 -10.24 -11.71 -10.52
N ARG A 29 -8.94 -12.01 -10.61
CA ARG A 29 -8.29 -12.95 -9.69
C ARG A 29 -8.26 -12.27 -8.34
N TYR A 30 -9.26 -12.56 -7.51
CA TYR A 30 -9.16 -12.26 -6.09
C TYR A 30 -8.10 -13.16 -5.48
N TYR A 31 -7.00 -12.55 -5.04
CA TYR A 31 -6.10 -13.15 -4.08
C TYR A 31 -6.53 -12.65 -2.70
N LEU A 32 -7.54 -13.28 -2.10
CA LEU A 32 -7.78 -13.08 -0.68
C LEU A 32 -6.62 -13.71 0.09
N GLU A 33 -5.91 -12.93 0.90
CA GLU A 33 -5.04 -13.45 1.96
C GLU A 33 -5.87 -14.07 3.11
N LEU A 34 -6.92 -14.84 2.79
CA LEU A 34 -7.56 -15.69 3.77
C LEU A 34 -6.62 -16.88 4.02
N GLN A 35 -5.84 -16.79 5.10
CA GLN A 35 -5.06 -17.89 5.63
C GLN A 35 -4.10 -18.55 4.61
N LEU A 36 -3.30 -17.74 3.90
CA LEU A 36 -2.16 -18.20 3.09
C LEU A 36 -2.48 -19.27 2.01
N LEU A 37 -3.75 -19.55 1.74
CA LEU A 37 -4.20 -20.23 0.53
C LEU A 37 -4.61 -19.13 -0.45
N THR A 38 -3.81 -18.93 -1.49
CA THR A 38 -4.29 -18.31 -2.73
C THR A 38 -5.29 -19.27 -3.38
N VAL A 39 -6.51 -19.31 -2.84
CA VAL A 39 -7.63 -19.93 -3.54
C VAL A 39 -8.08 -18.91 -4.59
N PRO A 40 -7.97 -19.20 -5.89
CA PRO A 40 -8.54 -18.32 -6.89
C PRO A 40 -10.06 -18.38 -6.72
N LEU A 41 -10.64 -17.40 -6.05
CA LEU A 41 -12.08 -17.20 -6.07
C LEU A 41 -12.39 -16.48 -7.39
N LEU A 42 -12.77 -17.28 -8.38
CA LEU A 42 -13.24 -16.79 -9.68
C LEU A 42 -14.60 -16.12 -9.50
N ILE A 43 -14.60 -14.86 -9.09
CA ILE A 43 -15.78 -14.01 -9.19
C ILE A 43 -15.60 -13.12 -10.42
N LYS A 44 -16.51 -13.28 -11.39
CA LYS A 44 -16.70 -12.31 -12.46
C LYS A 44 -17.20 -11.01 -11.83
N SER A 45 -16.30 -10.08 -11.54
CA SER A 45 -16.67 -8.74 -11.09
C SER A 45 -15.52 -7.78 -11.23
N GLU A 46 -15.74 -6.60 -11.79
CA GLU A 46 -14.81 -5.48 -11.69
C GLU A 46 -14.56 -5.14 -10.21
N SER A 47 -13.29 -5.00 -9.80
CA SER A 47 -12.96 -4.61 -8.43
C SER A 47 -13.23 -3.11 -8.22
N VAL A 48 -14.10 -2.77 -7.27
CA VAL A 48 -14.38 -1.37 -6.87
C VAL A 48 -13.12 -0.71 -6.32
N PHE A 49 -12.34 -1.45 -5.55
CA PHE A 49 -11.09 -0.98 -4.97
C PHE A 49 -10.06 -0.62 -6.05
N GLU A 50 -9.68 -1.57 -6.90
CA GLU A 50 -8.69 -1.35 -7.96
C GLU A 50 -9.15 -0.26 -8.94
N THR A 51 -10.44 -0.24 -9.27
CA THR A 51 -11.01 0.77 -10.16
C THR A 51 -10.94 2.17 -9.53
N THR A 52 -11.23 2.26 -8.22
CA THR A 52 -11.19 3.51 -7.48
C THR A 52 -9.76 4.04 -7.39
N ILE A 53 -8.80 3.23 -6.92
CA ILE A 53 -7.46 3.73 -6.69
C ILE A 53 -6.76 4.07 -8.02
N ARG A 54 -6.89 3.23 -9.05
CA ARG A 54 -6.18 3.44 -10.32
C ARG A 54 -6.87 4.45 -11.24
N TYR A 55 -8.13 4.22 -11.60
CA TYR A 55 -8.82 5.05 -12.60
C TYR A 55 -9.38 6.32 -11.98
N LEU A 56 -10.17 6.21 -10.91
CA LEU A 56 -10.77 7.40 -10.30
C LEU A 56 -9.69 8.31 -9.69
N GLY A 57 -8.75 7.74 -8.93
CA GLY A 57 -7.59 8.46 -8.40
C GLY A 57 -6.71 9.07 -9.50
N GLY A 58 -6.41 8.33 -10.56
CA GLY A 58 -5.64 8.82 -11.72
C GLY A 58 -6.31 9.98 -12.47
N LEU A 59 -7.61 9.87 -12.75
CA LEU A 59 -8.38 10.92 -13.44
C LEU A 59 -8.48 12.20 -12.59
N LEU A 60 -8.80 12.07 -11.30
CA LEU A 60 -8.94 13.20 -10.39
C LEU A 60 -7.60 13.89 -10.13
N SER A 61 -6.53 13.13 -9.89
CA SER A 61 -5.19 13.70 -9.69
C SER A 61 -4.68 14.44 -10.94
N ALA A 62 -4.87 13.87 -12.14
CA ALA A 62 -4.54 14.53 -13.39
C ALA A 62 -5.36 15.82 -13.61
N TYR A 63 -6.65 15.81 -13.26
CA TYR A 63 -7.51 16.99 -13.31
C TYR A 63 -7.02 18.09 -12.35
N GLU A 64 -6.67 17.76 -11.11
CA GLU A 64 -6.19 18.73 -10.12
C GLU A 64 -4.78 19.27 -10.45
N LEU A 65 -3.86 18.40 -10.86
CA LEU A 65 -2.49 18.77 -11.20
C LEU A 65 -2.39 19.60 -12.48
N SER A 66 -3.36 19.45 -13.39
CA SER A 66 -3.46 20.25 -14.62
C SER A 66 -4.19 21.59 -14.43
N ASP A 67 -4.37 22.05 -13.19
CA ASP A 67 -5.13 23.27 -12.87
C ASP A 67 -6.56 23.23 -13.43
N ARG A 68 -7.16 22.04 -13.43
CA ARG A 68 -8.54 21.81 -13.88
C ARG A 68 -8.76 22.15 -15.36
N LYS A 69 -7.69 22.21 -16.16
CA LYS A 69 -7.74 22.58 -17.57
C LYS A 69 -8.51 21.57 -18.44
N TYR A 70 -8.64 20.33 -17.99
CA TYR A 70 -9.22 19.24 -18.75
C TYR A 70 -10.51 18.71 -18.09
N PRO A 71 -11.66 19.40 -18.24
CA PRO A 71 -12.93 19.01 -17.61
C PRO A 71 -13.43 17.63 -18.06
N ALA A 72 -12.99 17.14 -19.23
CA ALA A 72 -13.28 15.78 -19.69
C ALA A 72 -12.79 14.71 -18.70
N LEU A 73 -11.68 14.93 -18.00
CA LEU A 73 -11.19 14.00 -16.98
C LEU A 73 -12.15 13.90 -15.79
N LEU A 74 -12.69 15.04 -15.34
CA LEU A 74 -13.70 15.07 -14.28
C LEU A 74 -15.00 14.40 -14.73
N GLN A 75 -15.42 14.61 -15.98
CA GLN A 75 -16.58 13.93 -16.55
C GLN A 75 -16.40 12.41 -16.54
N LYS A 76 -15.21 11.92 -16.94
CA LYS A 76 -14.88 10.49 -16.90
C LYS A 76 -14.80 9.94 -15.48
N ALA A 77 -14.23 10.71 -14.54
CA ALA A 77 -14.22 10.35 -13.12
C ALA A 77 -15.65 10.19 -12.58
N LYS A 78 -16.56 11.09 -12.97
CA LYS A 78 -17.97 10.98 -12.61
C LYS A 78 -18.64 9.74 -13.21
N GLU A 79 -18.37 9.43 -14.48
CA GLU A 79 -18.89 8.21 -15.12
C GLU A 79 -18.46 6.93 -14.39
N VAL A 80 -17.21 6.87 -13.95
CA VAL A 80 -16.70 5.76 -13.12
C VAL A 80 -17.42 5.73 -11.76
N GLY A 81 -17.49 6.87 -11.06
CA GLY A 81 -18.14 6.96 -9.75
C GLY A 81 -19.63 6.59 -9.77
N ASP A 82 -20.38 7.04 -10.79
CA ASP A 82 -21.80 6.70 -10.98
C ASP A 82 -22.03 5.18 -11.11
N LYS A 83 -21.09 4.48 -11.77
CA LYS A 83 -21.18 3.03 -11.99
C LYS A 83 -20.80 2.24 -10.75
N MET A 84 -19.73 2.67 -10.07
CA MET A 84 -19.21 1.96 -8.90
C MET A 84 -20.04 2.21 -7.63
N ALA A 85 -20.85 3.27 -7.57
CA ALA A 85 -21.74 3.59 -6.44
C ALA A 85 -22.63 2.44 -5.96
N TYR A 86 -22.92 1.46 -6.82
CA TYR A 86 -23.83 0.35 -6.56
C TYR A 86 -23.15 -1.03 -6.47
N ALA A 87 -21.81 -1.11 -6.54
CA ALA A 87 -21.07 -2.35 -6.74
C ALA A 87 -20.40 -2.91 -5.46
N TRP A 88 -21.11 -2.92 -4.32
CA TRP A 88 -20.56 -3.38 -3.03
C TRP A 88 -20.65 -4.92 -2.91
N VAL A 89 -19.53 -5.62 -3.12
CA VAL A 89 -19.42 -7.09 -3.02
C VAL A 89 -18.48 -7.52 -1.88
N GLY A 90 -18.39 -8.83 -1.60
CA GLY A 90 -17.56 -9.41 -0.52
C GLY A 90 -16.15 -8.83 -0.48
N SER A 91 -15.67 -8.40 0.69
CA SER A 91 -14.53 -7.49 0.77
C SER A 91 -13.65 -7.77 1.99
N ASN A 92 -12.39 -7.39 1.92
CA ASN A 92 -11.57 -7.14 3.11
C ASN A 92 -11.64 -5.65 3.50
N ILE A 93 -11.07 -5.28 4.64
CA ILE A 93 -11.13 -3.89 5.12
C ILE A 93 -10.33 -2.91 4.26
N ALA A 94 -9.24 -3.33 3.59
CA ALA A 94 -8.53 -2.46 2.65
C ALA A 94 -9.46 -2.06 1.50
N GLU A 95 -10.09 -3.03 0.83
CA GLU A 95 -11.00 -2.76 -0.28
C GLU A 95 -12.20 -1.90 0.13
N ALA A 96 -12.80 -2.18 1.29
CA ALA A 96 -13.96 -1.45 1.80
C ALA A 96 -13.60 -0.07 2.40
N GLY A 97 -12.38 0.09 2.90
CA GLY A 97 -11.89 1.28 3.60
C GLY A 97 -11.17 2.29 2.71
N THR A 98 -10.73 1.87 1.52
CA THR A 98 -9.81 2.66 0.67
C THR A 98 -10.53 3.28 -0.52
N LEU A 99 -11.61 4.00 -0.22
CA LEU A 99 -12.44 4.67 -1.23
C LEU A 99 -12.58 6.17 -0.94
N ILE A 100 -12.44 6.56 0.32
CA ILE A 100 -12.91 7.86 0.78
C ILE A 100 -12.13 9.04 0.18
N LEU A 101 -10.84 8.91 -0.14
CA LEU A 101 -10.05 10.01 -0.69
C LEU A 101 -10.56 10.43 -2.06
N GLU A 102 -10.74 9.46 -2.95
CA GLU A 102 -11.18 9.65 -4.32
C GLU A 102 -12.64 10.07 -4.35
N TRP A 103 -13.49 9.38 -3.59
CA TRP A 103 -14.93 9.61 -3.60
C TRP A 103 -15.31 10.95 -2.95
N SER A 104 -14.62 11.36 -1.88
CA SER A 104 -14.80 12.71 -1.31
C SER A 104 -14.34 13.81 -2.27
N THR A 105 -13.25 13.58 -3.00
CA THR A 105 -12.76 14.50 -4.02
C THR A 105 -13.73 14.58 -5.21
N LEU A 106 -14.31 13.46 -5.62
CA LEU A 106 -15.36 13.45 -6.65
C LEU A 106 -16.59 14.23 -6.16
N SER A 107 -17.04 14.04 -4.92
CA SER A 107 -18.13 14.83 -4.32
C SER A 107 -17.83 16.33 -4.31
N LYS A 108 -16.61 16.73 -3.94
CA LYS A 108 -16.15 18.13 -3.93
C LYS A 108 -16.33 18.80 -5.31
N TYR A 109 -16.01 18.10 -6.39
CA TYR A 109 -16.04 18.65 -7.74
C TYR A 109 -17.39 18.52 -8.45
N THR A 110 -18.12 17.45 -8.20
CA THR A 110 -19.45 17.21 -8.79
C THR A 110 -20.59 17.88 -8.01
N LYS A 111 -20.33 18.33 -6.78
CA LYS A 111 -21.33 18.82 -5.82
C LYS A 111 -22.40 17.79 -5.46
N ASN A 112 -22.10 16.51 -5.69
CA ASN A 112 -22.94 15.39 -5.29
C ASN A 112 -22.30 14.69 -4.09
N ASP A 113 -22.88 14.87 -2.91
CA ASP A 113 -22.34 14.35 -1.66
C ASP A 113 -22.54 12.83 -1.47
N THR A 114 -23.34 12.19 -2.34
CA THR A 114 -23.60 10.75 -2.27
C THR A 114 -22.31 9.92 -2.30
N TYR A 115 -21.32 10.28 -3.13
CA TYR A 115 -20.07 9.51 -3.23
C TYR A 115 -19.31 9.52 -1.89
N ARG A 116 -19.06 10.70 -1.32
CA ARG A 116 -18.45 10.83 0.01
C ARG A 116 -19.24 10.07 1.07
N ALA A 117 -20.57 10.26 1.11
CA ALA A 117 -21.41 9.66 2.14
C ALA A 117 -21.34 8.13 2.14
N LEU A 118 -21.34 7.49 0.97
CA LEU A 118 -21.21 6.04 0.83
C LEU A 118 -19.83 5.54 1.29
N ALA A 119 -18.75 6.14 0.77
CA ALA A 119 -17.38 5.73 1.11
C ALA A 119 -17.05 5.98 2.59
N GLU A 120 -17.52 7.10 3.16
CA GLU A 120 -17.29 7.43 4.56
C GLU A 120 -18.10 6.51 5.48
N GLY A 121 -19.32 6.14 5.08
CA GLY A 121 -20.14 5.15 5.79
C GLY A 121 -19.41 3.81 5.95
N SER A 122 -18.78 3.32 4.88
CA SER A 122 -17.98 2.09 4.91
C SER A 122 -16.78 2.22 5.88
N LEU A 123 -16.01 3.30 5.76
CA LEU A 123 -14.86 3.54 6.64
C LEU A 123 -15.26 3.62 8.13
N ARG A 124 -16.39 4.28 8.42
CA ARG A 124 -16.96 4.39 9.77
C ARG A 124 -17.45 3.06 10.30
N GLN A 125 -18.09 2.24 9.46
CA GLN A 125 -18.53 0.91 9.83
C GLN A 125 -17.34 0.08 10.32
N ILE A 126 -16.25 0.04 9.54
CA ILE A 126 -15.03 -0.69 9.92
C ILE A 126 -14.45 -0.16 11.23
N ALA A 127 -14.35 1.17 11.39
CA ALA A 127 -13.83 1.79 12.61
C ALA A 127 -14.67 1.50 13.87
N GLY A 128 -15.96 1.15 13.71
CA GLY A 128 -16.86 0.78 14.80
C GLY A 128 -16.88 -0.71 15.13
N LEU A 129 -16.20 -1.56 14.36
CA LEU A 129 -16.18 -3.01 14.59
C LEU A 129 -15.36 -3.38 15.83
N PRO A 130 -15.76 -4.44 16.56
CA PRO A 130 -14.92 -5.01 17.60
C PRO A 130 -13.60 -5.51 16.99
N SER A 131 -12.51 -5.31 17.70
CA SER A 131 -11.17 -5.65 17.27
C SER A 131 -10.43 -6.44 18.35
N PRO A 132 -9.57 -7.42 17.99
CA PRO A 132 -8.79 -8.19 18.97
C PRO A 132 -7.87 -7.32 19.82
N PHE A 133 -7.33 -6.25 19.24
CA PHE A 133 -6.62 -5.18 19.93
C PHE A 133 -7.27 -3.83 19.57
N PRO A 134 -7.33 -2.85 20.48
CA PRO A 134 -8.00 -1.58 20.21
C PRO A 134 -7.55 -0.94 18.89
N GLY A 135 -8.50 -0.60 18.02
CA GLY A 135 -8.25 0.06 16.73
C GLY A 135 -7.70 -0.85 15.63
N LEU A 136 -7.34 -2.11 15.93
CA LEU A 136 -6.84 -3.06 14.94
C LEU A 136 -7.95 -3.98 14.43
N ALA A 137 -8.73 -3.45 13.48
CA ALA A 137 -9.80 -4.20 12.82
C ALA A 137 -9.27 -5.50 12.18
N VAL A 138 -10.10 -6.55 12.21
CA VAL A 138 -9.79 -7.79 11.49
C VAL A 138 -9.94 -7.59 9.99
N GLN A 139 -9.17 -8.35 9.20
CA GLN A 139 -9.07 -8.19 7.75
C GLN A 139 -10.41 -8.42 7.03
N GLY A 140 -11.21 -9.39 7.46
CA GLY A 140 -12.44 -9.77 6.76
C GLY A 140 -13.65 -8.95 7.19
N ILE A 141 -14.51 -8.58 6.23
CA ILE A 141 -15.80 -7.93 6.48
C ILE A 141 -16.88 -8.51 5.57
N ASN A 142 -18.07 -8.78 6.13
CA ASN A 142 -19.22 -9.21 5.37
C ASN A 142 -19.99 -7.99 4.84
N PRO A 143 -20.09 -7.77 3.52
CA PRO A 143 -20.82 -6.62 2.97
C PRO A 143 -22.33 -6.71 3.19
N ALA A 144 -22.89 -7.91 3.46
CA ALA A 144 -24.33 -8.09 3.59
C ALA A 144 -24.88 -7.55 4.92
N ASP A 145 -24.08 -7.60 5.99
CA ASP A 145 -24.47 -7.20 7.35
C ASP A 145 -23.45 -6.25 8.03
N GLY A 146 -22.34 -5.94 7.34
CA GLY A 146 -21.27 -5.08 7.81
C GLY A 146 -20.42 -5.67 8.95
N GLN A 147 -20.54 -6.98 9.25
CA GLN A 147 -19.86 -7.60 10.38
C GLN A 147 -18.45 -8.09 10.04
N ALA A 148 -17.58 -8.10 11.05
CA ALA A 148 -16.24 -8.68 10.97
C ALA A 148 -16.27 -10.19 10.67
N ILE A 149 -15.36 -10.65 9.81
CA ILE A 149 -15.13 -12.07 9.49
C ILE A 149 -13.70 -12.46 9.89
N GLY A 150 -13.58 -13.59 10.59
CA GLY A 150 -12.29 -14.16 10.97
C GLY A 150 -11.61 -13.39 12.11
N GLY A 151 -10.30 -13.53 12.20
CA GLY A 151 -9.50 -12.98 13.30
C GLY A 151 -8.11 -12.49 12.89
N TYR A 152 -7.87 -12.35 11.58
CA TYR A 152 -6.56 -11.99 11.03
C TYR A 152 -6.36 -10.48 11.12
N VAL A 153 -5.27 -10.05 11.74
CA VAL A 153 -4.91 -8.65 11.97
C VAL A 153 -3.49 -8.42 11.47
N SER A 154 -3.33 -7.57 10.46
CA SER A 154 -2.02 -7.24 9.89
C SER A 154 -1.99 -5.82 9.36
N TRP A 155 -0.78 -5.31 9.10
CA TRP A 155 -0.55 -4.12 8.26
C TRP A 155 -0.27 -4.50 6.80
N GLY A 156 -0.44 -5.77 6.42
CA GLY A 156 -0.22 -6.25 5.05
C GLY A 156 -1.48 -6.20 4.20
N GLY A 157 -1.44 -6.95 3.10
CA GLY A 157 -2.50 -7.02 2.10
C GLY A 157 -3.88 -7.23 2.70
N GLY A 158 -4.87 -6.50 2.20
CA GLY A 158 -6.26 -6.59 2.65
C GLY A 158 -6.55 -5.85 3.95
N SER A 159 -5.56 -5.19 4.56
CA SER A 159 -5.75 -4.34 5.76
C SER A 159 -5.00 -3.01 5.69
N ASP A 160 -3.82 -3.01 5.11
CA ASP A 160 -2.96 -1.86 4.80
C ASP A 160 -3.68 -0.52 4.58
N SER A 161 -4.28 -0.32 3.41
CA SER A 161 -4.70 1.00 2.94
C SER A 161 -5.94 1.54 3.67
N TYR A 162 -6.67 0.69 4.42
CA TYR A 162 -7.67 1.14 5.39
C TYR A 162 -7.03 2.02 6.46
N PHE A 163 -5.95 1.53 7.09
CA PHE A 163 -5.23 2.30 8.10
C PHE A 163 -4.61 3.55 7.48
N GLU A 164 -4.10 3.45 6.26
CA GLU A 164 -3.57 4.59 5.53
C GLU A 164 -4.59 5.73 5.40
N TYR A 165 -5.81 5.39 4.98
CA TYR A 165 -6.86 6.36 4.69
C TYR A 165 -7.46 6.97 5.95
N LEU A 166 -7.43 6.28 7.10
CA LEU A 166 -7.80 6.87 8.40
C LEU A 166 -6.95 8.10 8.75
N LEU A 167 -5.69 8.15 8.34
CA LEU A 167 -4.81 9.30 8.54
C LEU A 167 -4.89 10.30 7.39
N LYS A 168 -4.82 9.83 6.14
CA LYS A 168 -4.79 10.72 4.94
C LYS A 168 -6.11 11.47 4.76
N TYR A 169 -7.27 10.85 5.02
CA TYR A 169 -8.58 11.47 4.81
C TYR A 169 -8.81 12.76 5.61
N PRO A 170 -8.69 12.74 6.96
CA PRO A 170 -8.89 13.95 7.74
C PRO A 170 -7.86 15.03 7.41
N ARG A 171 -6.62 14.62 7.08
CA ARG A 171 -5.56 15.56 6.71
C ARG A 171 -5.79 16.27 5.37
N LEU A 172 -6.35 15.57 4.38
CA LEU A 172 -6.62 16.12 3.04
C LEU A 172 -7.92 16.91 2.97
N THR A 173 -8.92 16.56 3.77
CA THR A 173 -10.22 17.24 3.78
C THR A 173 -10.36 18.32 4.86
N ASN A 174 -9.46 18.34 5.84
CA ASN A 174 -9.56 19.16 7.04
C ASN A 174 -10.88 18.93 7.81
N THR A 175 -11.43 17.71 7.77
CA THR A 175 -12.56 17.35 8.63
C THR A 175 -12.14 17.39 10.10
N ASN A 176 -13.04 17.87 10.96
CA ASN A 176 -12.82 17.92 12.41
C ASN A 176 -13.38 16.69 13.13
N ASP A 177 -13.85 15.68 12.40
CA ASP A 177 -14.32 14.44 13.02
C ASP A 177 -13.13 13.68 13.64
N PRO A 178 -13.13 13.48 14.96
CA PRO A 178 -12.00 12.87 15.65
C PRO A 178 -11.92 11.35 15.41
N LEU A 179 -12.97 10.70 14.89
CA LEU A 179 -13.03 9.25 14.69
C LEU A 179 -11.81 8.74 13.92
N PHE A 180 -11.52 9.32 12.75
CA PHE A 180 -10.52 8.77 11.84
C PHE A 180 -9.11 8.82 12.43
N VAL A 181 -8.69 9.99 12.92
CA VAL A 181 -7.35 10.16 13.52
C VAL A 181 -7.24 9.40 14.83
N ASN A 182 -8.30 9.34 15.65
CA ASN A 182 -8.26 8.57 16.90
C ASN A 182 -8.19 7.06 16.64
N THR A 183 -8.94 6.53 15.67
CA THR A 183 -8.86 5.13 15.28
C THR A 183 -7.47 4.79 14.76
N TRP A 184 -6.90 5.63 13.88
CA TRP A 184 -5.53 5.46 13.40
C TRP A 184 -4.51 5.45 14.54
N ARG A 185 -4.56 6.46 15.42
CA ARG A 185 -3.64 6.57 16.56
C ARG A 185 -3.74 5.34 17.46
N THR A 186 -4.95 4.90 17.76
CA THR A 186 -5.20 3.72 18.59
C THR A 186 -4.65 2.45 17.92
N ALA A 187 -4.82 2.30 16.60
CA ALA A 187 -4.26 1.18 15.85
C ALA A 187 -2.72 1.15 15.90
N VAL A 188 -2.07 2.31 15.75
CA VAL A 188 -0.60 2.45 15.84
C VAL A 188 -0.10 2.15 17.25
N ASP A 189 -0.74 2.73 18.29
CA ASP A 189 -0.37 2.47 19.69
C ASP A 189 -0.50 0.98 20.04
N SER A 190 -1.62 0.35 19.65
CA SER A 190 -1.82 -1.10 19.80
C SER A 190 -0.79 -1.90 19.01
N SER A 191 -0.40 -1.46 17.83
CA SER A 191 0.63 -2.14 17.02
C SER A 191 2.01 -2.05 17.67
N ILE A 192 2.36 -0.90 18.25
CA ILE A 192 3.60 -0.74 19.02
C ILE A 192 3.61 -1.67 20.22
N GLN A 193 2.48 -1.80 20.91
CA GLN A 193 2.36 -2.66 22.10
C GLN A 193 2.34 -4.16 21.77
N HIS A 194 1.69 -4.56 20.67
CA HIS A 194 1.32 -5.95 20.43
C HIS A 194 1.92 -6.57 19.18
N LEU A 195 2.17 -5.80 18.11
CA LEU A 195 2.61 -6.34 16.81
C LEU A 195 4.11 -6.16 16.56
N LEU A 196 4.74 -5.12 17.09
CA LEU A 196 6.17 -4.88 16.85
C LEU A 196 7.03 -5.99 17.44
N ARG A 197 7.97 -6.50 16.64
CA ARG A 197 8.95 -7.52 17.03
C ARG A 197 10.32 -7.19 16.46
N ARG A 198 11.36 -7.62 17.16
CA ARG A 198 12.75 -7.53 16.69
C ARG A 198 13.23 -8.90 16.23
N SER A 199 13.94 -8.94 15.12
CA SER A 199 14.64 -10.15 14.73
C SER A 199 15.79 -10.43 15.70
N THR A 200 15.97 -11.69 16.09
CA THR A 200 17.08 -12.11 16.97
C THR A 200 18.46 -12.01 16.32
N VAL A 201 18.51 -11.74 15.01
CA VAL A 201 19.73 -11.40 14.27
C VAL A 201 19.56 -9.99 13.71
N GLY A 202 20.53 -9.12 14.00
CA GLY A 202 20.55 -7.73 13.52
C GLY A 202 19.58 -6.76 14.22
N GLU A 203 18.68 -7.25 15.08
CA GLU A 203 17.70 -6.42 15.83
C GLU A 203 16.75 -5.60 14.94
N HIS A 204 16.58 -6.01 13.68
CA HIS A 204 15.69 -5.37 12.71
C HIS A 204 14.23 -5.39 13.22
N LEU A 205 13.55 -4.25 13.10
CA LEU A 205 12.18 -4.08 13.59
C LEU A 205 11.18 -4.39 12.48
N TYR A 206 10.20 -5.25 12.79
CA TYR A 206 9.12 -5.65 11.88
C TYR A 206 7.77 -5.66 12.61
N THR A 207 6.68 -5.61 11.85
CA THR A 207 5.35 -5.93 12.36
C THR A 207 5.07 -7.42 12.19
N ALA A 208 4.68 -8.10 13.27
CA ALA A 208 4.06 -9.42 13.19
C ALA A 208 2.60 -9.30 12.75
N THR A 209 2.07 -10.39 12.22
CA THR A 209 0.65 -10.57 11.99
C THR A 209 0.03 -11.37 13.15
N TYR A 210 -1.20 -11.06 13.53
CA TYR A 210 -1.91 -11.78 14.59
C TYR A 210 -3.12 -12.52 14.04
N ASP A 211 -3.29 -13.79 14.44
CA ASP A 211 -4.46 -14.60 14.14
C ASP A 211 -5.21 -14.90 15.43
N ALA A 212 -6.29 -14.16 15.67
CA ALA A 212 -7.14 -14.30 16.84
C ALA A 212 -7.88 -15.64 16.88
N GLY A 213 -8.10 -16.30 15.73
CA GLY A 213 -8.79 -17.58 15.66
C GLY A 213 -7.99 -18.73 16.29
N ILE A 214 -6.67 -18.62 16.28
CA ILE A 214 -5.75 -19.58 16.93
C ILE A 214 -4.90 -18.94 18.03
N ASN A 215 -5.19 -17.68 18.39
CA ASN A 215 -4.47 -16.88 19.39
C ASN A 215 -2.94 -16.92 19.18
N LYS A 216 -2.48 -16.62 17.97
CA LYS A 216 -1.07 -16.79 17.58
C LYS A 216 -0.53 -15.61 16.79
N PHE A 217 0.69 -15.19 17.14
CA PHE A 217 1.48 -14.28 16.31
C PHE A 217 2.22 -15.05 15.24
N ARG A 218 2.24 -14.49 14.03
CA ARG A 218 2.99 -14.97 12.87
C ARG A 218 4.11 -13.98 12.59
N HIS A 219 5.35 -14.44 12.69
CA HIS A 219 6.56 -13.66 12.44
C HIS A 219 6.87 -13.58 10.94
N ILE A 220 5.92 -12.99 10.23
CA ILE A 220 5.95 -12.74 8.80
C ILE A 220 5.58 -11.29 8.54
N SER A 221 6.11 -10.75 7.45
CA SER A 221 5.72 -9.47 6.88
C SER A 221 5.88 -9.54 5.36
N SER A 222 5.51 -8.47 4.67
CA SER A 222 5.49 -8.43 3.21
C SER A 222 5.99 -7.10 2.69
N HIS A 223 6.32 -7.07 1.41
CA HIS A 223 6.64 -5.84 0.70
C HIS A 223 5.47 -4.85 0.83
N LEU A 224 4.23 -5.32 0.65
CA LEU A 224 3.01 -4.54 0.87
C LEU A 224 2.99 -3.86 2.25
N ALA A 225 3.28 -4.60 3.32
CA ALA A 225 3.24 -4.05 4.67
C ALA A 225 4.23 -2.89 4.85
N CYS A 226 5.34 -2.85 4.11
CA CYS A 226 6.37 -1.84 4.27
C CYS A 226 5.93 -0.40 4.05
N PHE A 227 4.72 -0.13 3.54
CA PHE A 227 4.13 1.22 3.49
C PHE A 227 3.92 1.81 4.90
N HIS A 228 3.73 0.96 5.91
CA HIS A 228 3.41 1.36 7.28
C HIS A 228 4.48 2.30 7.85
N GLY A 229 5.73 2.17 7.42
CA GLY A 229 6.84 3.00 7.87
C GLY A 229 6.62 4.47 7.53
N GLY A 230 6.32 4.77 6.27
CA GLY A 230 5.99 6.12 5.80
C GLY A 230 4.70 6.64 6.42
N ASN A 231 3.69 5.77 6.54
CA ASN A 231 2.41 6.12 7.15
C ASN A 231 2.55 6.54 8.63
N TRP A 232 3.23 5.71 9.43
CA TRP A 232 3.49 5.99 10.85
C TRP A 232 4.40 7.20 11.02
N LEU A 233 5.43 7.35 10.18
CA LEU A 233 6.31 8.51 10.26
C LEU A 233 5.55 9.80 9.97
N TYR A 234 4.67 9.79 8.98
CA TYR A 234 3.84 10.95 8.64
C TYR A 234 2.89 11.30 9.79
N GLY A 235 2.15 10.33 10.32
CA GLY A 235 1.22 10.58 11.42
C GLY A 235 1.93 10.94 12.72
N GLY A 236 3.06 10.32 13.03
CA GLY A 236 3.91 10.67 14.17
C GLY A 236 4.42 12.12 14.09
N LYS A 237 4.78 12.58 12.88
CA LYS A 237 5.14 13.98 12.63
C LYS A 237 3.95 14.94 12.83
N LEU A 238 2.77 14.59 12.31
CA LEU A 238 1.56 15.41 12.47
C LEU A 238 1.11 15.53 13.94
N LEU A 239 1.26 14.45 14.71
CA LEU A 239 0.88 14.39 16.12
C LEU A 239 2.00 14.82 17.08
N ASN A 240 3.19 15.16 16.56
CA ASN A 240 4.39 15.43 17.36
C ASN A 240 4.71 14.30 18.38
N ASN A 241 4.51 13.04 17.97
CA ASN A 241 4.71 11.86 18.81
C ASN A 241 6.02 11.16 18.47
N ARG A 242 7.01 11.29 19.38
CA ARG A 242 8.35 10.75 19.15
C ARG A 242 8.40 9.22 19.14
N THR A 243 7.60 8.56 19.97
CA THR A 243 7.54 7.09 20.02
C THR A 243 7.11 6.51 18.66
N ILE A 244 6.09 7.11 18.04
CA ILE A 244 5.64 6.70 16.69
C ILE A 244 6.73 6.98 15.66
N ILE A 245 7.36 8.16 15.70
CA ILE A 245 8.45 8.51 14.78
C ILE A 245 9.62 7.52 14.87
N ASP A 246 10.08 7.18 16.07
CA ASP A 246 11.21 6.26 16.26
C ASP A 246 10.86 4.84 15.85
N SER A 247 9.63 4.39 16.15
CA SER A 247 9.13 3.09 15.70
C SER A 247 9.05 3.03 14.18
N ALA A 248 8.54 4.08 13.55
CA ALA A 248 8.43 4.19 12.09
C ALA A 248 9.79 4.16 11.40
N LEU A 249 10.78 4.90 11.90
CA LEU A 249 12.14 4.88 11.34
C LEU A 249 12.78 3.50 11.48
N GLY A 250 12.56 2.80 12.60
CA GLY A 250 13.01 1.42 12.79
C GLY A 250 12.36 0.46 11.80
N LEU A 251 11.06 0.60 11.52
CA LEU A 251 10.33 -0.18 10.51
C LEU A 251 10.85 0.10 9.09
N ILE A 252 11.10 1.37 8.76
CA ILE A 252 11.68 1.77 7.46
C ILE A 252 13.06 1.13 7.28
N ASP A 253 13.89 1.14 8.33
CA ASP A 253 15.21 0.51 8.29
C ASP A 253 15.12 -1.02 8.20
N GLY A 254 14.15 -1.65 8.88
CA GLY A 254 13.89 -3.09 8.76
C GLY A 254 13.43 -3.50 7.35
N CYS A 255 12.53 -2.73 6.73
CA CYS A 255 12.11 -2.97 5.36
C CYS A 255 13.23 -2.72 4.34
N TRP A 256 14.08 -1.73 4.56
CA TRP A 256 15.25 -1.53 3.69
C TRP A 256 16.28 -2.67 3.83
N ASN A 257 16.41 -3.27 5.02
CA ASN A 257 17.27 -4.44 5.22
C ASN A 257 16.94 -5.59 4.25
N THR A 258 15.65 -5.73 3.87
CA THR A 258 15.24 -6.76 2.92
C THR A 258 15.70 -6.49 1.50
N TYR A 259 15.86 -5.22 1.12
CA TYR A 259 16.46 -4.83 -0.16
C TYR A 259 17.97 -5.03 -0.15
N GLU A 260 18.66 -4.53 0.87
CA GLU A 260 20.13 -4.51 0.86
C GLU A 260 20.78 -5.88 1.06
N SER A 261 20.02 -6.86 1.55
CA SER A 261 20.52 -8.20 1.87
C SER A 261 20.40 -9.22 0.73
N THR A 262 19.52 -9.00 -0.26
CA THR A 262 19.34 -9.95 -1.37
C THR A 262 20.41 -9.76 -2.44
N ALA A 263 20.70 -10.82 -3.20
CA ALA A 263 21.71 -10.77 -4.25
C ALA A 263 21.43 -9.73 -5.36
N THR A 264 20.14 -9.41 -5.59
CA THR A 264 19.74 -8.40 -6.58
C THR A 264 19.63 -6.99 -6.00
N GLY A 265 19.69 -6.82 -4.68
CA GLY A 265 19.43 -5.52 -4.06
C GLY A 265 17.95 -5.09 -4.13
N ILE A 266 17.02 -6.07 -4.25
CA ILE A 266 15.57 -5.90 -4.37
C ILE A 266 14.91 -6.77 -3.30
N GLY A 267 13.93 -6.21 -2.57
CA GLY A 267 13.27 -6.95 -1.49
C GLY A 267 12.22 -7.96 -2.01
N PRO A 268 12.03 -9.09 -1.32
CA PRO A 268 11.04 -10.11 -1.68
C PRO A 268 9.62 -9.64 -1.37
N GLU A 269 8.63 -10.24 -2.03
CA GLU A 269 7.20 -10.00 -1.75
C GLU A 269 6.82 -10.36 -0.32
N GLY A 270 7.33 -11.47 0.21
CA GLY A 270 7.02 -11.97 1.55
C GLY A 270 8.23 -12.54 2.24
N PHE A 271 8.42 -12.16 3.51
CA PHE A 271 9.56 -12.60 4.31
C PHE A 271 9.16 -12.96 5.74
N ALA A 272 9.95 -13.86 6.32
CA ALA A 272 9.81 -14.33 7.68
C ALA A 272 11.04 -13.96 8.50
N TYR A 273 10.86 -13.91 9.82
CA TYR A 273 11.93 -13.63 10.78
C TYR A 273 11.71 -14.40 12.07
N ILE A 274 12.73 -14.44 12.93
CA ILE A 274 12.69 -15.09 14.24
C ILE A 274 12.85 -14.01 15.31
N SER A 275 11.97 -14.01 16.29
CA SER A 275 11.94 -13.10 17.45
C SER A 275 12.07 -13.91 18.74
N SER A 276 12.30 -13.25 19.87
CA SER A 276 12.43 -13.90 21.18
C SER A 276 11.18 -14.71 21.59
N ASP A 277 10.02 -14.38 21.02
CA ASP A 277 8.72 -14.97 21.34
C ASP A 277 8.20 -15.94 20.26
N GLY A 278 8.97 -16.21 19.20
CA GLY A 278 8.58 -17.17 18.17
C GLY A 278 9.28 -17.01 16.83
N ASN A 279 8.93 -17.88 15.90
CA ASN A 279 9.46 -17.94 14.55
C ASN A 279 8.32 -18.06 13.51
N TYR A 280 8.67 -18.30 12.25
CA TYR A 280 7.71 -18.56 11.19
C TYR A 280 6.71 -19.65 11.56
N THR A 281 5.43 -19.30 11.53
CA THR A 281 4.32 -20.18 11.91
C THR A 281 3.25 -20.28 10.81
N GLY A 282 3.61 -19.94 9.56
CA GLY A 282 2.73 -20.02 8.40
C GLY A 282 2.51 -21.45 7.90
N ILE A 283 1.66 -21.57 6.86
CA ILE A 283 1.11 -22.85 6.35
C ILE A 283 2.02 -23.49 5.26
N TYR A 284 3.08 -22.81 4.83
CA TYR A 284 4.10 -23.31 3.89
C TYR A 284 5.15 -24.19 4.58
N PRO A 285 5.97 -24.96 3.82
CA PRO A 285 7.00 -25.80 4.40
C PRO A 285 7.87 -25.04 5.41
N PRO A 286 8.38 -25.74 6.44
CA PRO A 286 9.34 -25.17 7.38
C PRO A 286 10.55 -24.59 6.61
N PRO A 287 11.27 -23.61 7.19
CA PRO A 287 12.45 -23.05 6.55
C PRO A 287 13.45 -24.14 6.18
N THR A 288 14.04 -24.02 5.01
CA THR A 288 15.14 -24.87 4.55
C THR A 288 16.45 -24.51 5.26
N ASP A 289 17.47 -25.36 5.15
CA ASP A 289 18.80 -25.03 5.69
C ASP A 289 19.37 -23.77 5.04
N ALA A 290 19.08 -23.53 3.76
CA ALA A 290 19.49 -22.31 3.06
C ALA A 290 18.78 -21.06 3.62
N ASP A 291 17.49 -21.17 3.94
CA ASP A 291 16.74 -20.08 4.59
C ASP A 291 17.32 -19.74 5.96
N LEU A 292 17.67 -20.76 6.76
CA LEU A 292 18.27 -20.57 8.08
C LEU A 292 19.68 -20.00 7.98
N GLU A 293 20.46 -20.40 6.97
CA GLU A 293 21.77 -19.80 6.70
C GLU A 293 21.63 -18.32 6.31
N PHE A 294 20.69 -17.98 5.41
CA PHE A 294 20.42 -16.60 5.03
C PHE A 294 19.94 -15.78 6.23
N TYR A 295 19.02 -16.33 7.04
CA TYR A 295 18.56 -15.74 8.29
C TYR A 295 19.70 -15.42 9.25
N SER A 296 20.65 -16.35 9.43
CA SER A 296 21.77 -16.18 10.35
C SER A 296 22.68 -14.99 10.00
N LYS A 297 22.63 -14.52 8.75
CA LYS A 297 23.41 -13.38 8.25
C LYS A 297 22.60 -12.09 8.20
N HIS A 298 21.31 -12.19 7.86
CA HIS A 298 20.49 -11.02 7.47
C HIS A 298 19.29 -10.76 8.38
N GLY A 299 18.95 -11.68 9.28
CA GLY A 299 17.85 -11.53 10.22
C GLY A 299 16.45 -11.68 9.64
N PHE A 300 16.33 -12.12 8.38
CA PHE A 300 15.08 -12.56 7.76
C PHE A 300 15.39 -13.63 6.71
N TYR A 301 14.38 -14.27 6.15
CA TYR A 301 14.48 -15.07 4.91
C TYR A 301 13.19 -14.91 4.09
N ALA A 302 13.28 -15.09 2.77
CA ALA A 302 12.13 -14.97 1.90
C ALA A 302 11.29 -16.26 1.92
N TYR A 303 9.96 -16.14 2.03
CA TYR A 303 9.04 -17.27 1.78
C TYR A 303 8.18 -17.06 0.53
N ALA A 304 8.13 -15.82 0.03
CA ALA A 304 7.61 -15.46 -1.28
C ALA A 304 8.68 -14.61 -1.96
N PRO A 305 9.63 -15.23 -2.69
CA PRO A 305 10.87 -14.58 -3.12
C PRO A 305 10.71 -13.67 -4.34
N TYR A 306 9.56 -13.67 -5.00
CA TYR A 306 9.33 -12.88 -6.19
C TYR A 306 9.21 -11.37 -5.88
N TYR A 307 9.30 -10.54 -6.92
CA TYR A 307 9.06 -9.09 -6.87
C TYR A 307 8.29 -8.65 -8.11
N ILE A 308 7.11 -8.05 -7.91
CA ILE A 308 6.22 -7.63 -8.99
C ILE A 308 6.17 -6.10 -9.18
N LEU A 309 7.32 -5.42 -9.08
CA LEU A 309 7.44 -3.97 -9.34
C LEU A 309 6.74 -3.08 -8.28
N ARG A 310 6.69 -3.55 -7.03
CA ARG A 310 6.00 -2.86 -5.95
C ARG A 310 6.73 -1.62 -5.40
N PRO A 311 5.99 -0.60 -4.90
CA PRO A 311 6.55 0.67 -4.46
C PRO A 311 6.78 0.84 -2.94
N GLU A 312 6.22 0.01 -2.06
CA GLU A 312 5.96 0.43 -0.68
C GLU A 312 7.22 0.69 0.17
N VAL A 313 8.31 -0.07 -0.06
CA VAL A 313 9.62 0.23 0.57
C VAL A 313 10.16 1.59 0.12
N LEU A 314 9.99 1.92 -1.17
CA LEU A 314 10.44 3.18 -1.76
C LEU A 314 9.57 4.36 -1.32
N GLU A 315 8.26 4.15 -1.16
CA GLU A 315 7.35 5.13 -0.57
C GLU A 315 7.79 5.50 0.85
N SER A 316 7.97 4.49 1.71
CA SER A 316 8.42 4.67 3.09
C SER A 316 9.77 5.38 3.16
N ASN A 317 10.71 5.00 2.29
CA ASN A 317 12.01 5.66 2.14
C ASN A 317 11.87 7.13 1.70
N PHE A 318 10.92 7.44 0.82
CA PHE A 318 10.61 8.82 0.42
C PHE A 318 10.08 9.65 1.60
N TYR A 319 9.11 9.16 2.38
CA TYR A 319 8.61 9.87 3.57
C TYR A 319 9.73 10.13 4.58
N ALA A 320 10.62 9.14 4.77
CA ALA A 320 11.78 9.26 5.64
C ALA A 320 12.69 10.41 5.23
N TRP A 321 13.04 10.49 3.94
CA TRP A 321 13.79 11.62 3.39
C TRP A 321 13.08 12.94 3.63
N ARG A 322 11.79 13.04 3.30
CA ARG A 322 11.04 14.31 3.38
C ARG A 322 10.89 14.83 4.81
N ILE A 323 10.80 13.94 5.80
CA ILE A 323 10.55 14.32 7.19
C ILE A 323 11.85 14.55 7.96
N THR A 324 12.90 13.78 7.68
CA THR A 324 14.17 13.84 8.42
C THR A 324 15.22 14.72 7.76
N GLY A 325 15.23 14.79 6.42
CA GLY A 325 16.33 15.40 5.66
C GLY A 325 17.63 14.61 5.70
N ASP A 326 17.62 13.36 6.17
CA ASP A 326 18.81 12.50 6.20
C ASP A 326 19.11 11.92 4.80
N THR A 327 20.31 12.22 4.29
CA THR A 327 20.72 11.84 2.93
C THR A 327 20.86 10.34 2.74
N LYS A 328 20.93 9.54 3.81
CA LYS A 328 20.97 8.07 3.69
C LYS A 328 19.77 7.54 2.87
N TYR A 329 18.61 8.19 2.99
CA TYR A 329 17.41 7.80 2.25
C TYR A 329 17.52 8.13 0.75
N LEU A 330 18.27 9.16 0.36
CA LEU A 330 18.61 9.41 -1.05
C LEU A 330 19.54 8.31 -1.59
N ASP A 331 20.55 7.93 -0.81
CA ASP A 331 21.50 6.88 -1.19
C ASP A 331 20.78 5.53 -1.40
N ARG A 332 19.78 5.22 -0.55
CA ARG A 332 18.89 4.07 -0.73
C ARG A 332 18.13 4.12 -2.04
N ALA A 333 17.54 5.26 -2.37
CA ALA A 333 16.81 5.42 -3.64
C ALA A 333 17.73 5.26 -4.86
N ALA A 334 18.96 5.77 -4.79
CA ALA A 334 19.97 5.58 -5.84
C ALA A 334 20.34 4.09 -6.00
N LYS A 335 20.60 3.37 -4.90
CA LYS A 335 20.86 1.92 -4.93
C LYS A 335 19.72 1.13 -5.53
N ALA A 336 18.47 1.45 -5.17
CA ALA A 336 17.30 0.79 -5.77
C ALA A 336 17.22 1.02 -7.29
N ILE A 337 17.50 2.25 -7.76
CA ILE A 337 17.56 2.56 -9.19
C ILE A 337 18.65 1.74 -9.89
N GLU A 338 19.85 1.63 -9.29
CA GLU A 338 20.95 0.81 -9.83
C GLU A 338 20.54 -0.66 -9.95
N SER A 339 19.93 -1.23 -8.90
CA SER A 339 19.38 -2.60 -8.93
C SER A 339 18.32 -2.76 -10.02
N PHE A 340 17.38 -1.82 -10.13
CA PHE A 340 16.31 -1.89 -11.13
C PHE A 340 16.83 -1.80 -12.56
N GLN A 341 17.80 -0.92 -12.82
CA GLN A 341 18.44 -0.80 -14.14
C GLN A 341 19.27 -2.03 -14.51
N LYS A 342 19.79 -2.75 -13.52
CA LYS A 342 20.58 -3.95 -13.74
C LYS A 342 19.72 -5.20 -13.94
N TYR A 343 18.72 -5.41 -13.07
CA TYR A 343 18.05 -6.70 -12.95
C TYR A 343 16.66 -6.74 -13.55
N LEU A 344 15.96 -5.61 -13.71
CA LEU A 344 14.58 -5.58 -14.18
C LEU A 344 14.36 -5.27 -15.68
N PRO A 345 15.34 -4.83 -16.52
CA PRO A 345 15.06 -4.61 -17.94
C PRO A 345 14.54 -5.85 -18.65
N ALA A 346 13.49 -5.66 -19.46
CA ALA A 346 12.92 -6.66 -20.35
C ALA A 346 13.00 -6.17 -21.81
N ALA A 347 12.43 -6.94 -22.75
CA ALA A 347 12.52 -6.62 -24.18
C ALA A 347 11.96 -5.22 -24.54
N VAL A 348 10.87 -4.79 -23.89
CA VAL A 348 10.16 -3.54 -24.21
C VAL A 348 9.76 -2.72 -22.98
N GLY A 349 10.37 -2.98 -21.81
CA GLY A 349 9.98 -2.35 -20.55
C GLY A 349 10.78 -2.86 -19.36
N TYR A 350 10.11 -2.94 -18.21
CA TYR A 350 10.64 -3.53 -16.98
C TYR A 350 9.70 -4.67 -16.54
N ALA A 351 10.28 -5.72 -15.99
CA ALA A 351 9.56 -6.90 -15.54
C ALA A 351 10.04 -7.32 -14.16
N GLY A 352 9.13 -7.89 -13.38
CA GLY A 352 9.43 -8.45 -12.06
C GLY A 352 10.40 -9.63 -12.10
N LEU A 353 10.79 -10.11 -10.92
CA LEU A 353 11.64 -11.29 -10.74
C LEU A 353 10.85 -12.41 -10.07
N GLU A 354 11.08 -13.67 -10.45
CA GLU A 354 10.55 -14.83 -9.72
C GLU A 354 11.29 -15.08 -8.40
N ASP A 355 12.56 -14.67 -8.31
CA ASP A 355 13.40 -14.78 -7.12
C ASP A 355 14.39 -13.62 -7.03
N VAL A 356 14.19 -12.72 -6.05
CA VAL A 356 15.09 -11.58 -5.82
C VAL A 356 16.47 -11.95 -5.28
N ASN A 357 16.67 -13.18 -4.83
CA ASN A 357 17.96 -13.66 -4.34
C ASN A 357 18.74 -14.46 -5.40
N ASP A 358 18.22 -14.59 -6.61
CA ASP A 358 18.93 -15.15 -7.77
C ASP A 358 19.25 -14.03 -8.80
N PRO A 359 20.52 -13.66 -9.00
CA PRO A 359 20.93 -12.69 -10.03
C PRO A 359 20.59 -13.12 -11.47
N LEU A 360 20.31 -14.40 -11.70
CA LEU A 360 19.92 -14.98 -12.99
C LEU A 360 18.42 -15.29 -13.07
N SER A 361 17.63 -14.82 -12.10
CA SER A 361 16.19 -15.11 -11.99
C SER A 361 15.43 -14.79 -13.27
N GLU A 362 14.48 -15.69 -13.58
CA GLU A 362 13.51 -15.49 -14.65
C GLU A 362 12.67 -14.24 -14.41
N LYS A 363 12.17 -13.69 -15.52
CA LYS A 363 11.32 -12.50 -15.51
C LYS A 363 9.86 -12.91 -15.49
N ILE A 364 9.09 -12.27 -14.62
CA ILE A 364 7.63 -12.34 -14.67
C ILE A 364 7.20 -11.49 -15.86
N ASP A 365 6.55 -12.10 -16.87
CA ASP A 365 6.11 -11.41 -18.10
C ASP A 365 4.88 -10.52 -17.84
N ASP A 366 5.07 -9.52 -16.97
CA ASP A 366 4.08 -8.55 -16.55
C ASP A 366 4.74 -7.23 -16.13
N MET A 367 4.06 -6.12 -16.41
CA MET A 367 4.46 -4.79 -15.97
C MET A 367 3.25 -4.03 -15.44
N GLU A 368 3.04 -4.19 -14.14
CA GLU A 368 1.93 -3.57 -13.41
C GLU A 368 1.89 -2.05 -13.54
N SER A 369 0.67 -1.50 -13.59
CA SER A 369 0.49 -0.06 -13.84
C SER A 369 1.06 0.83 -12.71
N PHE A 370 1.18 0.30 -11.50
CA PHE A 370 1.80 0.99 -10.35
C PHE A 370 3.32 1.18 -10.51
N TRP A 371 3.98 0.52 -11.47
CA TRP A 371 5.35 0.90 -11.88
C TRP A 371 5.40 2.38 -12.28
N PHE A 372 4.43 2.83 -13.10
CA PHE A 372 4.31 4.23 -13.50
C PHE A 372 3.61 5.08 -12.43
N GLY A 373 2.55 4.54 -11.81
CA GLY A 373 1.73 5.25 -10.83
C GLY A 373 2.49 5.61 -9.55
N GLU A 374 3.48 4.80 -9.17
CA GLU A 374 4.06 4.83 -7.83
C GLU A 374 5.58 4.70 -7.82
N VAL A 375 6.15 3.61 -8.35
CA VAL A 375 7.61 3.36 -8.26
C VAL A 375 8.41 4.52 -8.86
N LEU A 376 8.15 4.84 -10.13
CA LEU A 376 8.83 5.94 -10.80
C LEU A 376 8.49 7.30 -10.17
N LYS A 377 7.29 7.46 -9.62
CA LYS A 377 6.83 8.69 -8.96
C LYS A 377 7.64 8.96 -7.70
N TYR A 378 7.73 8.00 -6.78
CA TYR A 378 8.45 8.17 -5.52
C TYR A 378 9.96 8.36 -5.73
N LEU A 379 10.58 7.55 -6.60
CA LEU A 379 11.99 7.71 -6.96
C LEU A 379 12.28 9.09 -7.57
N TYR A 380 11.42 9.56 -8.47
CA TYR A 380 11.56 10.90 -9.07
C TYR A 380 11.39 12.02 -8.06
N LEU A 381 10.38 11.95 -7.18
CA LEU A 381 10.10 12.99 -6.19
C LEU A 381 11.20 13.06 -5.12
N GLN A 382 11.86 11.94 -4.81
CA GLN A 382 12.96 11.89 -3.84
C GLN A 382 14.18 12.68 -4.32
N HIS A 383 14.53 12.59 -5.60
CA HIS A 383 15.68 13.28 -6.20
C HIS A 383 15.39 14.73 -6.63
N ARG A 384 14.12 15.16 -6.59
CA ARG A 384 13.76 16.55 -6.88
C ARG A 384 13.96 17.41 -5.62
N GLY A 385 14.95 18.30 -5.67
CA GLY A 385 15.32 19.18 -4.54
C GLY A 385 14.16 19.94 -3.89
N SER A 386 14.34 20.31 -2.62
CA SER A 386 13.39 20.99 -1.73
C SER A 386 12.87 22.36 -2.22
N SER A 387 13.45 22.91 -3.30
CA SER A 387 13.02 24.16 -3.94
C SER A 387 11.72 24.05 -4.74
N VAL A 388 11.28 22.83 -5.04
CA VAL A 388 9.89 22.58 -5.41
C VAL A 388 9.19 22.14 -4.14
N GLN A 389 8.68 23.12 -3.39
CA GLN A 389 7.35 22.93 -2.84
C GLN A 389 6.54 22.39 -4.03
N GLY A 390 6.21 21.10 -4.02
CA GLY A 390 5.08 20.61 -4.80
C GLY A 390 4.00 21.68 -4.64
N PRO A 391 3.38 22.13 -5.74
CA PRO A 391 2.66 23.40 -5.76
C PRO A 391 1.87 23.52 -4.46
N LYS A 392 1.99 24.64 -3.72
CA LYS A 392 1.28 24.90 -2.46
C LYS A 392 -0.23 24.69 -2.67
N ARG A 393 -0.65 23.43 -2.68
CA ARG A 393 -1.95 22.94 -3.09
C ARG A 393 -2.26 21.87 -2.08
N GLU A 394 -2.72 22.36 -0.94
CA GLU A 394 -3.37 21.52 0.05
C GLU A 394 -4.55 20.81 -0.62
N GLY A 395 -4.67 19.49 -0.38
CA GLY A 395 -5.81 18.71 -0.85
C GLY A 395 -5.72 18.12 -2.26
N ILE A 396 -4.52 17.84 -2.79
CA ILE A 396 -4.33 16.96 -3.94
C ILE A 396 -4.20 15.51 -3.45
N ILE A 397 -4.90 14.58 -4.11
CA ILE A 397 -4.74 13.14 -3.88
C ILE A 397 -3.33 12.72 -4.31
N TRP A 398 -2.52 12.31 -3.33
CA TRP A 398 -1.31 11.53 -3.56
C TRP A 398 -1.56 10.16 -2.93
N GLN A 399 -1.94 9.19 -3.77
CA GLN A 399 -1.81 7.78 -3.40
C GLN A 399 -0.33 7.48 -3.24
#